data_AF-A0A2N8E2J9-F1
#
_entry.id   AF-A0A2N8E2J9-F1
#
_cell.length_a   1.000
_cell.length_b   1.000
_cell.length_c   1.000
_cell.angle_alpha   90.00
_cell.angle_beta   90.00
_cell.angle_gamma   90.00
#
_symmetry.space_group_name_H-M   'P 1'
#
loop_
_entity.id
_entity.type
_entity.pdbx_description
1 polymer ?
#
loop_
_entity_poly.entity_id
_entity_poly.type
_entity_poly.pdbx_seq_one_letter_code
_entity_poly.pdbx_strand_id
1 'polypeptide(L)'
;MTTRRLNQWLSIALLSTGLCTSAFASTEQQCPANNFADFVKIFSSDSAVQKAFTASPIKATHVVAEGNIPKVVVRSVKHLPADELSVLGTENAAAFSLTTEIEFPNRVVVRDQRGTFLKIFVFKHSDCWVLNSVEDWALEAVMDDVARTDRPSPGEREFKKGVMFDRLVNKASGESGVSLYAAALDSYVDGARKGSAQAAVAAAGISLSGQAPRLPNEQILELMNQAFQSNPDDGVFLSLFYCDEGEYGDHKACIDPQKSMATLESAALRGSTHAFLRLGDVYEAGTVVAADLPRAMACYREASKTELKSGPAAVERLSARGVVMDNSIECIGAGGTQ
;
A
#
# COMPACT_ATOMS: atom_id res chain seq x y z
N MET A 1 -46.63 -42.08 93.20
CA MET A 1 -45.46 -42.96 93.07
C MET A 1 -44.27 -42.12 92.61
N THR A 2 -43.17 -42.19 93.36
CA THR A 2 -41.76 -41.90 92.98
C THR A 2 -41.45 -40.51 92.38
N THR A 3 -41.02 -39.49 93.15
CA THR A 3 -39.69 -39.23 93.79
C THR A 3 -38.86 -38.18 93.03
N ARG A 4 -38.54 -37.07 93.76
CA ARG A 4 -37.25 -36.33 93.87
C ARG A 4 -36.57 -35.80 92.58
N ARG A 5 -35.83 -34.69 92.52
CA ARG A 5 -35.41 -33.58 93.41
C ARG A 5 -34.58 -32.61 92.54
N LEU A 6 -34.62 -31.33 92.91
CA LEU A 6 -33.55 -30.31 92.95
C LEU A 6 -32.69 -29.91 91.72
N ASN A 7 -32.61 -28.58 91.60
CA ASN A 7 -31.42 -27.71 91.46
C ASN A 7 -31.11 -27.02 90.11
N GLN A 8 -31.24 -25.69 90.21
CA GLN A 8 -30.46 -24.57 89.65
C GLN A 8 -29.25 -24.91 88.73
N TRP A 9 -29.01 -24.09 87.70
CA TRP A 9 -27.82 -23.20 87.60
C TRP A 9 -27.84 -22.31 86.32
N LEU A 10 -27.44 -21.06 86.58
CA LEU A 10 -26.91 -19.94 85.78
C LEU A 10 -26.19 -20.16 84.41
N SER A 11 -26.28 -19.08 83.60
CA SER A 11 -25.26 -18.48 82.70
C SER A 11 -25.25 -18.83 81.19
N ILE A 12 -25.26 -17.80 80.33
CA ILE A 12 -24.11 -17.24 79.56
C ILE A 12 -24.67 -16.40 78.39
N ALA A 13 -24.34 -15.10 78.38
CA ALA A 13 -24.48 -14.22 77.22
C ALA A 13 -23.26 -14.40 76.30
N LEU A 14 -23.47 -14.46 74.98
CA LEU A 14 -22.43 -14.39 73.97
C LEU A 14 -22.84 -13.36 72.91
N LEU A 15 -22.20 -12.19 72.97
CA LEU A 15 -22.17 -11.20 71.90
C LEU A 15 -21.29 -11.75 70.77
N SER A 16 -21.85 -11.89 69.57
CA SER A 16 -21.09 -12.06 68.34
C SER A 16 -20.91 -10.71 67.65
N THR A 17 -19.67 -10.21 67.66
CA THR A 17 -19.21 -9.07 66.87
C THR A 17 -19.21 -9.46 65.39
N GLY A 18 -19.99 -8.77 64.56
CA GLY A 18 -19.95 -8.89 63.10
C GLY A 18 -18.65 -8.33 62.54
N LEU A 19 -17.81 -9.21 61.99
CA LEU A 19 -16.68 -8.84 61.14
C LEU A 19 -17.24 -8.47 59.75
N CYS A 20 -17.22 -7.18 59.42
CA CYS A 20 -17.32 -6.72 58.03
C CYS A 20 -16.09 -7.21 57.27
N THR A 21 -16.22 -8.29 56.51
CA THR A 21 -15.26 -8.64 55.48
C THR A 21 -15.40 -7.63 54.35
N SER A 22 -14.41 -6.74 54.23
CA SER A 22 -14.22 -5.93 53.04
C SER A 22 -13.91 -6.85 51.86
N ALA A 23 -14.93 -7.17 51.07
CA ALA A 23 -14.75 -7.76 49.76
C ALA A 23 -14.02 -6.74 48.88
N PHE A 24 -12.76 -6.98 48.58
CA PHE A 24 -12.09 -6.33 47.45
C PHE A 24 -12.74 -6.87 46.18
N ALA A 25 -13.79 -6.19 45.71
CA ALA A 25 -14.31 -6.39 44.39
C ALA A 25 -13.29 -5.83 43.41
N SER A 26 -12.46 -6.69 42.82
CA SER A 26 -11.78 -6.39 41.57
C SER A 26 -12.90 -6.14 40.55
N THR A 27 -13.17 -4.88 40.21
CA THR A 27 -14.02 -4.58 39.06
C THR A 27 -13.25 -4.98 37.81
N GLU A 28 -13.31 -6.26 37.43
CA GLU A 28 -13.07 -6.66 36.05
C GLU A 28 -14.09 -5.89 35.22
N GLN A 29 -13.60 -4.90 34.48
CA GLN A 29 -14.45 -4.07 33.65
C GLN A 29 -15.07 -4.98 32.58
N GLN A 30 -16.40 -5.05 32.55
CA GLN A 30 -17.13 -5.88 31.58
C GLN A 30 -16.74 -5.50 30.15
N CYS A 31 -16.68 -6.49 29.24
CA CYS A 31 -16.34 -6.25 27.85
C CYS A 31 -17.26 -5.17 27.23
N PRO A 32 -16.71 -4.08 26.64
CA PRO A 32 -17.52 -2.96 26.18
C PRO A 32 -18.45 -3.30 25.02
N ALA A 33 -18.05 -4.24 24.16
CA ALA A 33 -18.85 -4.73 23.05
C ALA A 33 -18.35 -6.09 22.55
N ASN A 34 -19.27 -6.88 21.97
CA ASN A 34 -18.96 -8.22 21.46
C ASN A 34 -18.32 -8.18 20.05
N ASN A 35 -18.81 -7.31 19.16
CA ASN A 35 -18.23 -7.18 17.81
C ASN A 35 -17.11 -6.14 17.78
N PHE A 36 -16.17 -6.34 16.85
CA PHE A 36 -14.94 -5.55 16.80
C PHE A 36 -15.20 -4.07 16.51
N ALA A 37 -16.09 -3.75 15.57
CA ALA A 37 -16.33 -2.36 15.17
C ALA A 37 -16.93 -1.52 16.31
N ASP A 38 -17.92 -2.06 17.02
CA ASP A 38 -18.51 -1.38 18.19
C ASP A 38 -17.50 -1.25 19.33
N PHE A 39 -16.67 -2.29 19.54
CA PHE A 39 -15.60 -2.23 20.54
C PHE A 39 -14.61 -1.11 20.21
N VAL A 40 -14.12 -1.03 18.96
CA VAL A 40 -13.20 0.01 18.51
C VAL A 40 -13.82 1.39 18.70
N LYS A 41 -15.10 1.57 18.35
CA LYS A 41 -15.79 2.85 18.52
C LYS A 41 -15.75 3.34 19.98
N ILE A 42 -16.01 2.45 20.93
CA ILE A 42 -15.95 2.76 22.37
C ILE A 42 -14.49 3.01 22.78
N PHE A 43 -13.59 2.09 22.46
CA PHE A 43 -12.17 2.16 22.78
C PHE A 43 -11.51 3.46 22.27
N SER A 44 -11.85 3.93 21.08
CA SER A 44 -11.29 5.16 20.51
C SER A 44 -11.73 6.45 21.24
N SER A 45 -12.80 6.39 22.04
CA SER A 45 -13.40 7.57 22.69
C SER A 45 -13.28 7.58 24.22
N ASP A 46 -13.01 6.44 24.85
CA ASP A 46 -13.02 6.30 26.31
C ASP A 46 -11.63 5.90 26.85
N SER A 47 -10.98 6.84 27.53
CA SER A 47 -9.65 6.63 28.11
C SER A 47 -9.59 5.57 29.23
N ALA A 48 -10.70 5.30 29.92
CA ALA A 48 -10.78 4.23 30.91
C ALA A 48 -10.82 2.87 30.21
N VAL A 49 -11.60 2.76 29.13
CA VAL A 49 -11.61 1.57 28.27
C VAL A 49 -10.24 1.36 27.62
N GLN A 50 -9.57 2.41 27.14
CA GLN A 50 -8.20 2.30 26.63
C GLN A 50 -7.24 1.70 27.66
N LYS A 51 -7.28 2.19 28.90
CA LYS A 51 -6.44 1.69 30.00
C LYS A 51 -6.76 0.24 30.35
N ALA A 52 -8.04 -0.11 30.43
CA ALA A 52 -8.48 -1.45 30.84
C ALA A 52 -8.26 -2.52 29.76
N PHE A 53 -8.41 -2.16 28.48
CA PHE A 53 -8.37 -3.09 27.34
C PHE A 53 -7.13 -2.90 26.44
N THR A 54 -6.04 -2.39 27.01
CA THR A 54 -4.71 -2.44 26.40
C THR A 54 -3.84 -3.44 27.13
N ALA A 55 -3.21 -4.35 26.39
CA ALA A 55 -2.35 -5.38 26.97
C ALA A 55 -1.17 -4.75 27.74
N SER A 56 -0.81 -5.34 28.89
CA SER A 56 0.42 -5.02 29.60
C SER A 56 1.21 -6.31 29.86
N PRO A 57 2.38 -6.52 29.22
CA PRO A 57 3.00 -5.62 28.26
C PRO A 57 2.34 -5.65 26.86
N ILE A 58 2.49 -4.57 26.11
CA ILE A 58 2.07 -4.44 24.71
C ILE A 58 3.27 -4.52 23.76
N LYS A 59 3.07 -5.09 22.57
CA LYS A 59 4.07 -5.05 21.49
C LYS A 59 4.01 -3.69 20.77
N ALA A 60 5.13 -2.97 20.75
CA ALA A 60 5.27 -1.72 20.04
C ALA A 60 6.31 -1.86 18.93
N THR A 61 5.92 -1.60 17.68
CA THR A 61 6.80 -1.57 16.51
C THR A 61 7.01 -0.12 16.10
N HIS A 62 8.26 0.29 15.88
CA HIS A 62 8.59 1.62 15.36
C HIS A 62 9.67 1.52 14.30
N VAL A 63 9.62 2.41 13.31
CA VAL A 63 10.73 2.59 12.37
C VAL A 63 11.68 3.66 12.92
N VAL A 64 12.97 3.33 13.00
CA VAL A 64 14.03 4.27 13.37
C VAL A 64 14.98 4.48 12.20
N ALA A 65 15.69 5.61 12.21
CA ALA A 65 16.74 5.92 11.23
C ALA A 65 18.08 5.31 11.65
N GLU A 66 18.69 4.53 10.76
CA GLU A 66 20.10 4.15 10.80
C GLU A 66 20.79 4.84 9.61
N GLY A 67 21.02 6.14 9.76
CA GLY A 67 21.29 7.02 8.61
C GLY A 67 20.07 7.10 7.70
N ASN A 68 20.27 7.00 6.39
CA ASN A 68 19.18 7.02 5.39
C ASN A 68 18.47 5.66 5.21
N ILE A 69 18.70 4.70 6.11
CA ILE A 69 18.12 3.35 6.05
C ILE A 69 17.07 3.19 7.15
N PRO A 70 15.82 2.82 6.81
CA PRO A 70 14.80 2.52 7.81
C PRO A 70 15.10 1.18 8.51
N LYS A 71 15.06 1.18 9.84
CA LYS A 71 15.22 -0.01 10.67
C LYS A 71 13.98 -0.23 11.52
N VAL A 72 13.39 -1.42 11.40
CA VAL A 72 12.24 -1.81 12.22
C VAL A 72 12.71 -2.27 13.59
N VAL A 73 12.18 -1.65 14.64
CA VAL A 73 12.46 -1.98 16.04
C VAL A 73 11.18 -2.42 16.70
N VAL A 74 11.20 -3.59 17.33
CA VAL A 74 10.06 -4.14 18.07
C VAL A 74 10.43 -4.21 19.56
N ARG A 75 9.55 -3.68 20.42
CA ARG A 75 9.72 -3.66 21.88
C ARG A 75 8.48 -4.18 22.58
N SER A 76 8.68 -4.74 23.76
CA SER A 76 7.61 -5.06 24.70
C SER A 76 7.55 -3.96 25.75
N VAL A 77 6.46 -3.19 25.78
CA VAL A 77 6.32 -1.99 26.60
C VAL A 77 5.27 -2.23 27.68
N LYS A 78 5.59 -1.92 28.94
CA LYS A 78 4.65 -2.11 30.07
C LYS A 78 3.42 -1.20 29.99
N HIS A 79 3.62 0.06 29.61
CA HIS A 79 2.56 1.06 29.53
C HIS A 79 2.70 1.80 28.21
N LEU A 80 1.65 1.76 27.39
CA LEU A 80 1.59 2.57 26.18
C LEU A 80 1.32 4.02 26.56
N PRO A 81 2.10 4.99 26.07
CA PRO A 81 1.80 6.42 26.26
C PRO A 81 0.41 6.78 25.73
N ALA A 82 -0.32 7.67 26.41
CA ALA A 82 -1.70 8.00 26.05
C ALA A 82 -1.82 8.75 24.71
N ASP A 83 -0.78 9.50 24.34
CA ASP A 83 -0.65 10.20 23.07
C ASP A 83 -0.61 9.24 21.87
N GLU A 84 -0.07 8.02 22.04
CA GLU A 84 -0.09 6.98 20.99
C GLU A 84 -1.52 6.58 20.58
N LEU A 85 -2.47 6.64 21.52
CA LEU A 85 -3.88 6.29 21.28
C LEU A 85 -4.74 7.48 20.86
N SER A 86 -4.24 8.71 21.03
CA SER A 86 -5.00 9.93 20.74
C SER A 86 -5.45 10.04 19.28
N VAL A 87 -4.69 9.44 18.36
CA VAL A 87 -4.97 9.44 16.91
C VAL A 87 -6.16 8.58 16.51
N LEU A 88 -6.64 7.71 17.42
CA LEU A 88 -7.86 6.93 17.21
C LEU A 88 -9.13 7.78 17.36
N GLY A 89 -9.03 8.93 18.04
CA GLY A 89 -10.15 9.86 18.20
C GLY A 89 -10.48 10.57 16.88
N THR A 90 -11.76 10.61 16.52
CA THR A 90 -12.23 11.19 15.25
C THR A 90 -11.89 12.68 15.09
N GLU A 91 -11.90 13.45 16.17
CA GLU A 91 -11.52 14.87 16.17
C GLU A 91 -10.04 15.08 15.84
N ASN A 92 -9.17 14.27 16.43
CA ASN A 92 -7.72 14.35 16.19
C ASN A 92 -7.38 13.87 14.77
N ALA A 93 -7.98 12.76 14.32
CA ALA A 93 -7.79 12.29 12.96
C ALA A 93 -8.18 13.37 11.93
N ALA A 94 -9.32 14.03 12.10
CA ALA A 94 -9.74 15.13 11.24
C ALA A 94 -8.78 16.32 11.28
N ALA A 95 -8.31 16.73 12.48
CA ALA A 95 -7.37 17.83 12.63
C ALA A 95 -6.04 17.61 11.89
N PHE A 96 -5.61 16.36 11.76
CA PHE A 96 -4.37 15.98 11.09
C PHE A 96 -4.57 15.48 9.64
N SER A 97 -5.79 15.57 9.08
CA SER A 97 -6.13 15.02 7.76
C SER A 97 -5.81 13.52 7.64
N LEU A 98 -6.03 12.77 8.73
CA LEU A 98 -5.86 11.33 8.80
C LEU A 98 -7.18 10.63 8.48
N THR A 99 -7.08 9.50 7.79
CA THR A 99 -8.16 8.54 7.60
C THR A 99 -7.98 7.40 8.59
N THR A 100 -9.05 7.06 9.30
CA THR A 100 -9.12 5.90 10.19
C THR A 100 -10.01 4.83 9.56
N GLU A 101 -9.45 3.65 9.32
CA GLU A 101 -10.14 2.52 8.71
C GLU A 101 -10.15 1.32 9.66
N ILE A 102 -11.31 0.69 9.81
CA ILE A 102 -11.45 -0.55 10.56
C ILE A 102 -11.27 -1.70 9.58
N GLU A 103 -10.13 -2.38 9.67
CA GLU A 103 -9.80 -3.52 8.84
C GLU A 103 -10.11 -4.82 9.60
N PHE A 104 -11.06 -5.59 9.07
CA PHE A 104 -11.41 -6.88 9.64
C PHE A 104 -10.28 -7.91 9.41
N PRO A 105 -10.05 -8.82 10.38
CA PRO A 105 -10.91 -9.08 11.54
C PRO A 105 -10.61 -8.25 12.80
N ASN A 106 -9.47 -7.56 12.88
CA ASN A 106 -8.94 -7.11 14.18
C ASN A 106 -7.96 -5.92 14.13
N ARG A 107 -8.02 -5.07 13.11
CA ARG A 107 -7.08 -3.97 12.92
C ARG A 107 -7.79 -2.63 12.78
N VAL A 108 -7.13 -1.59 13.28
CA VAL A 108 -7.48 -0.20 12.97
C VAL A 108 -6.26 0.45 12.35
N VAL A 109 -6.40 0.95 11.14
CA VAL A 109 -5.34 1.62 10.39
C VAL A 109 -5.61 3.11 10.38
N VAL A 110 -4.62 3.89 10.79
CA VAL A 110 -4.67 5.36 10.77
C VAL A 110 -3.53 5.85 9.89
N ARG A 111 -3.87 6.54 8.79
CA ARG A 111 -2.89 7.03 7.81
C ARG A 111 -3.31 8.36 7.19
N ASP A 112 -2.38 9.03 6.52
CA ASP A 112 -2.71 10.15 5.62
C ASP A 112 -2.64 9.74 4.15
N GLN A 113 -2.97 10.67 3.26
CA GLN A 113 -2.92 10.50 1.79
C GLN A 113 -1.59 10.94 1.17
N ARG A 114 -0.56 11.21 1.98
CA ARG A 114 0.78 11.62 1.51
C ARG A 114 1.86 10.60 1.88
N GLY A 115 1.51 9.53 2.58
CA GLY A 115 2.46 8.59 3.17
C GLY A 115 3.37 9.23 4.22
N THR A 116 2.90 10.25 4.96
CA THR A 116 3.69 10.84 6.07
C THR A 116 3.42 10.15 7.41
N PHE A 117 2.24 9.56 7.56
CA PHE A 117 1.77 8.92 8.79
C PHE A 117 1.13 7.57 8.46
N LEU A 118 1.51 6.53 9.22
CA LEU A 118 0.87 5.22 9.20
C LEU A 118 1.04 4.57 10.58
N LYS A 119 -0.08 4.43 11.31
CA LYS A 119 -0.16 3.63 12.52
C LYS A 119 -1.18 2.51 12.36
N ILE A 120 -0.85 1.33 12.88
CA ILE A 120 -1.71 0.14 12.84
C ILE A 120 -1.88 -0.38 14.27
N PHE A 121 -3.14 -0.45 14.71
CA PHE A 121 -3.52 -0.97 16.02
C PHE A 121 -4.08 -2.37 15.83
N VAL A 122 -3.44 -3.37 16.42
CA VAL A 122 -3.80 -4.78 16.27
C VAL A 122 -4.38 -5.32 17.56
N PHE A 123 -5.61 -5.79 17.47
CA PHE A 123 -6.35 -6.32 18.60
C PHE A 123 -6.33 -7.85 18.57
N LYS A 124 -6.50 -8.45 19.74
CA LYS A 124 -6.79 -9.88 19.86
C LYS A 124 -8.11 -10.06 20.58
N HIS A 125 -8.81 -11.13 20.24
CA HIS A 125 -10.05 -11.52 20.89
C HIS A 125 -9.86 -12.85 21.60
N SER A 126 -10.14 -12.88 22.90
CA SER A 126 -10.41 -14.11 23.64
C SER A 126 -11.83 -14.03 24.21
N ASP A 127 -11.97 -13.61 25.48
CA ASP A 127 -13.25 -13.33 26.13
C ASP A 127 -13.72 -11.88 25.88
N CYS A 128 -12.79 -11.00 25.53
CA CYS A 128 -13.03 -9.65 25.05
C CYS A 128 -11.91 -9.21 24.09
N TRP A 129 -12.13 -8.11 23.37
CA TRP A 129 -11.11 -7.44 22.57
C TRP A 129 -10.09 -6.72 23.44
N VAL A 130 -8.80 -6.89 23.12
CA VAL A 130 -7.68 -6.22 23.80
C VAL A 130 -6.70 -5.73 22.75
N LEU A 131 -6.25 -4.47 22.86
CA LEU A 131 -5.17 -3.93 22.05
C LEU A 131 -3.87 -4.65 22.42
N ASN A 132 -3.32 -5.42 21.48
CA ASN A 132 -2.16 -6.30 21.72
C ASN A 132 -0.89 -5.79 21.02
N SER A 133 -1.03 -4.98 19.96
CA SER A 133 0.11 -4.40 19.26
C SER A 133 -0.22 -3.00 18.73
N VAL A 134 0.78 -2.11 18.77
CA VAL A 134 0.78 -0.85 18.02
C VAL A 134 1.98 -0.88 17.09
N GLU A 135 1.77 -0.53 15.83
CA GLU A 135 2.82 -0.40 14.83
C GLU A 135 2.84 1.02 14.32
N ASP A 136 3.99 1.68 14.42
CA ASP A 136 4.26 3.00 13.87
C ASP A 136 5.27 2.87 12.75
N TRP A 137 4.79 3.09 11.53
CA TRP A 137 5.55 2.96 10.29
C TRP A 137 5.98 4.32 9.72
N ALA A 138 5.81 5.41 10.48
CA ALA A 138 6.22 6.74 10.03
C ALA A 138 7.72 6.78 9.69
N LEU A 139 8.05 7.47 8.58
CA LEU A 139 9.41 7.56 8.05
C LEU A 139 10.08 8.91 8.28
N GLU A 140 9.46 9.83 9.03
CA GLU A 140 9.91 11.23 9.15
C GLU A 140 11.40 11.34 9.51
N ALA A 141 11.84 10.66 10.58
CA ALA A 141 13.24 10.67 11.00
C ALA A 141 14.20 10.14 9.92
N VAL A 142 13.79 9.11 9.16
CA VAL A 142 14.59 8.55 8.05
C VAL A 142 14.66 9.55 6.90
N MET A 143 13.54 10.21 6.61
CA MET A 143 13.43 11.16 5.50
C MET A 143 14.11 12.50 5.80
N ASP A 144 14.29 12.88 7.07
CA ASP A 144 15.13 14.00 7.50
C ASP A 144 16.61 13.72 7.25
N ASP A 145 17.06 12.50 7.53
CA ASP A 145 18.41 12.05 7.22
C ASP A 145 18.65 12.03 5.71
N VAL A 146 17.72 11.50 4.90
CA VAL A 146 17.76 11.56 3.43
C VAL A 146 17.85 13.00 2.93
N ALA A 147 17.04 13.92 3.48
CA ALA A 147 17.05 15.31 3.08
C ALA A 147 18.41 15.98 3.36
N ARG A 148 19.06 15.60 4.46
CA ARG A 148 20.37 16.13 4.85
C ARG A 148 21.52 15.55 4.01
N THR A 149 21.50 14.25 3.71
CA THR A 149 22.61 13.55 3.03
C THR A 149 22.53 13.65 1.51
N ASP A 150 21.35 13.41 0.93
CA ASP A 150 21.19 13.20 -0.50
C ASP A 150 20.68 14.47 -1.21
N ARG A 151 20.02 15.37 -0.45
CA ARG A 151 19.38 16.60 -0.96
C ARG A 151 18.53 16.37 -2.23
N PRO A 152 17.62 15.37 -2.22
CA PRO A 152 16.81 15.06 -3.39
C PRO A 152 15.88 16.22 -3.74
N SER A 153 15.45 16.29 -5.00
CA SER A 153 14.33 17.16 -5.36
C SER A 153 13.07 16.78 -4.57
N PRO A 154 12.08 17.68 -4.41
CA PRO A 154 10.86 17.36 -3.68
C PRO A 154 10.15 16.09 -4.19
N GLY A 155 10.06 15.89 -5.51
CA GLY A 155 9.46 14.68 -6.09
C GLY A 155 10.30 13.43 -5.87
N GLU A 156 11.63 13.54 -6.00
CA GLU A 156 12.54 12.41 -5.75
C GLU A 156 12.50 11.99 -4.27
N ARG A 157 12.36 12.94 -3.34
CA ARG A 157 12.22 12.63 -1.91
C ARG A 157 11.04 11.70 -1.65
N GLU A 158 9.87 12.02 -2.20
CA GLU A 158 8.68 11.20 -2.00
C GLU A 158 8.74 9.87 -2.77
N PHE A 159 9.40 9.85 -3.93
CA PHE A 159 9.72 8.59 -4.62
C PHE A 159 10.54 7.67 -3.71
N LYS A 160 11.63 8.17 -3.12
CA LYS A 160 12.46 7.39 -2.18
C LYS A 160 11.65 6.90 -0.98
N LYS A 161 10.75 7.73 -0.46
CA LYS A 161 9.83 7.36 0.63
C LYS A 161 8.91 6.20 0.24
N GLY A 162 8.30 6.25 -0.94
CA GLY A 162 7.48 5.15 -1.46
C GLY A 162 8.28 3.85 -1.60
N VAL A 163 9.51 3.93 -2.11
CA VAL A 163 10.42 2.77 -2.21
C VAL A 163 10.75 2.19 -0.84
N MET A 164 10.88 3.03 0.19
CA MET A 164 11.11 2.56 1.56
C MET A 164 9.90 1.82 2.12
N PHE A 165 8.67 2.33 1.93
CA PHE A 165 7.46 1.63 2.34
C PHE A 165 7.31 0.28 1.66
N ASP A 166 7.52 0.20 0.34
CA ASP A 166 7.50 -1.04 -0.43
C ASP A 166 8.50 -2.08 0.13
N ARG A 167 9.73 -1.65 0.44
CA ARG A 167 10.73 -2.54 1.08
C ARG A 167 10.33 -2.99 2.47
N LEU A 168 9.67 -2.13 3.25
CA LEU A 168 9.23 -2.42 4.61
C LEU A 168 8.12 -3.47 4.67
N VAL A 169 7.40 -3.73 3.58
CA VAL A 169 6.43 -4.84 3.48
C VAL A 169 7.06 -6.16 3.91
N ASN A 170 8.31 -6.42 3.50
CA ASN A 170 9.05 -7.65 3.86
C ASN A 170 9.44 -7.73 5.36
N LYS A 171 9.20 -6.69 6.13
CA LYS A 171 9.45 -6.63 7.58
C LYS A 171 8.16 -6.63 8.40
N ALA A 172 7.00 -6.57 7.75
CA ALA A 172 5.70 -6.52 8.38
C ALA A 172 4.99 -7.89 8.35
N SER A 173 3.88 -8.00 9.08
CA SER A 173 2.92 -9.10 8.86
C SER A 173 2.27 -8.94 7.48
N GLY A 174 1.73 -10.02 6.91
CA GLY A 174 1.08 -9.98 5.60
C GLY A 174 -0.05 -8.94 5.54
N GLU A 175 -0.87 -8.84 6.58
CA GLU A 175 -1.97 -7.87 6.63
C GLU A 175 -1.46 -6.44 6.82
N SER A 176 -0.47 -6.21 7.71
CA SER A 176 0.16 -4.88 7.83
C SER A 176 0.89 -4.45 6.54
N GLY A 177 1.38 -5.42 5.77
CA GLY A 177 2.02 -5.22 4.48
C GLY A 177 1.11 -4.55 3.45
N VAL A 178 -0.20 -4.85 3.48
CA VAL A 178 -1.19 -4.20 2.61
C VAL A 178 -1.27 -2.70 2.89
N SER A 179 -1.31 -2.29 4.16
CA SER A 179 -1.32 -0.87 4.54
C SER A 179 -0.01 -0.16 4.18
N LEU A 180 1.13 -0.87 4.19
CA LEU A 180 2.41 -0.34 3.71
C LEU A 180 2.44 -0.13 2.20
N TYR A 181 1.85 -1.02 1.40
CA TYR A 181 1.66 -0.80 -0.03
C TYR A 181 0.77 0.43 -0.31
N ALA A 182 -0.29 0.64 0.48
CA ALA A 182 -1.11 1.85 0.38
C ALA A 182 -0.29 3.12 0.68
N ALA A 183 0.52 3.12 1.75
CA ALA A 183 1.40 4.25 2.06
C ALA A 183 2.49 4.48 0.99
N ALA A 184 2.98 3.41 0.35
CA ALA A 184 3.87 3.51 -0.80
C ALA A 184 3.19 4.22 -1.98
N LEU A 185 1.97 3.82 -2.31
CA LEU A 185 1.15 4.47 -3.35
C LEU A 185 0.92 5.96 -3.05
N ASP A 186 0.49 6.29 -1.84
CA ASP A 186 0.29 7.69 -1.41
C ASP A 186 1.57 8.53 -1.57
N SER A 187 2.73 7.95 -1.22
CA SER A 187 4.04 8.59 -1.38
C SER A 187 4.40 8.79 -2.86
N TYR A 188 4.14 7.80 -3.72
CA TYR A 188 4.41 7.91 -5.15
C TYR A 188 3.50 8.94 -5.83
N VAL A 189 2.21 9.00 -5.48
CA VAL A 189 1.27 10.02 -5.99
C VAL A 189 1.73 11.41 -5.57
N ASP A 190 2.14 11.61 -4.31
CA ASP A 190 2.69 12.88 -3.85
C ASP A 190 4.00 13.26 -4.59
N GLY A 191 4.87 12.27 -4.84
CA GLY A 191 6.10 12.45 -5.62
C GLY A 191 5.83 12.85 -7.08
N ALA A 192 4.83 12.24 -7.71
CA ALA A 192 4.42 12.57 -9.07
C ALA A 192 3.88 14.00 -9.15
N ARG A 193 3.01 14.39 -8.21
CA ARG A 193 2.52 15.77 -8.06
C ARG A 193 3.64 16.80 -7.87
N LYS A 194 4.75 16.38 -7.26
CA LYS A 194 5.98 17.17 -7.07
C LYS A 194 6.96 17.06 -8.24
N GLY A 195 6.54 16.51 -9.37
CA GLY A 195 7.29 16.48 -10.63
C GLY A 195 8.16 15.25 -10.87
N SER A 196 8.11 14.22 -10.03
CA SER A 196 8.89 12.99 -10.24
C SER A 196 8.22 12.05 -11.22
N ALA A 197 8.78 11.92 -12.43
CA ALA A 197 8.35 10.94 -13.43
C ALA A 197 8.50 9.50 -12.92
N GLN A 198 9.57 9.20 -12.18
CA GLN A 198 9.79 7.88 -11.58
C GLN A 198 8.70 7.53 -10.56
N ALA A 199 8.26 8.53 -9.77
CA ALA A 199 7.13 8.35 -8.86
C ALA A 199 5.83 8.13 -9.63
N ALA A 200 5.63 8.80 -10.76
CA ALA A 200 4.44 8.62 -11.59
C ALA A 200 4.36 7.19 -12.15
N VAL A 201 5.46 6.65 -12.68
CA VAL A 201 5.54 5.24 -13.12
C VAL A 201 5.27 4.29 -11.96
N ALA A 202 5.91 4.52 -10.80
CA ALA A 202 5.75 3.67 -9.63
C ALA A 202 4.32 3.68 -9.08
N ALA A 203 3.66 4.84 -9.03
CA ALA A 203 2.26 4.99 -8.62
C ALA A 203 1.32 4.22 -9.56
N ALA A 204 1.46 4.39 -10.88
CA ALA A 204 0.67 3.66 -11.85
C ALA A 204 0.90 2.14 -11.72
N GLY A 205 2.17 1.71 -11.62
CA GLY A 205 2.55 0.30 -11.53
C GLY A 205 1.99 -0.40 -10.29
N ILE A 206 2.18 0.16 -9.10
CA ILE A 206 1.70 -0.47 -7.85
C ILE A 206 0.16 -0.46 -7.74
N SER A 207 -0.49 0.56 -8.33
CA SER A 207 -1.95 0.63 -8.45
C SER A 207 -2.49 -0.46 -9.38
N LEU A 208 -1.81 -0.73 -10.49
CA LEU A 208 -2.19 -1.74 -11.49
C LEU A 208 -1.84 -3.17 -11.06
N SER A 209 -0.86 -3.37 -10.16
CA SER A 209 -0.44 -4.70 -9.70
C SER A 209 -1.44 -5.37 -8.75
N GLY A 210 -2.36 -4.59 -8.17
CA GLY A 210 -3.29 -5.05 -7.13
C GLY A 210 -2.66 -5.16 -5.74
N GLN A 211 -1.40 -4.76 -5.56
CA GLN A 211 -0.73 -4.74 -4.25
C GLN A 211 -1.20 -3.56 -3.39
N ALA A 212 -1.49 -2.42 -4.02
CA ALA A 212 -2.05 -1.23 -3.40
C ALA A 212 -3.47 -0.96 -3.95
N PRO A 213 -4.26 -0.07 -3.31
CA PRO A 213 -5.55 0.35 -3.84
C PRO A 213 -5.43 0.83 -5.29
N ARG A 214 -6.33 0.35 -6.15
CA ARG A 214 -6.38 0.76 -7.55
C ARG A 214 -6.89 2.20 -7.65
N LEU A 215 -6.08 3.07 -8.23
CA LEU A 215 -6.45 4.44 -8.58
C LEU A 215 -7.48 4.47 -9.73
N PRO A 216 -8.31 5.53 -9.84
CA PRO A 216 -9.17 5.73 -11.00
C PRO A 216 -8.37 5.80 -12.32
N ASN A 217 -8.94 5.29 -13.41
CA ASN A 217 -8.26 5.25 -14.72
C ASN A 217 -7.77 6.62 -15.20
N GLU A 218 -8.55 7.69 -14.96
CA GLU A 218 -8.16 9.06 -15.27
C GLU A 218 -6.86 9.46 -14.57
N GLN A 219 -6.74 9.14 -13.28
CA GLN A 219 -5.53 9.43 -12.51
C GLN A 219 -4.33 8.57 -12.97
N ILE A 220 -4.56 7.31 -13.32
CA ILE A 220 -3.51 6.45 -13.89
C ILE A 220 -3.02 7.00 -15.23
N LEU A 221 -3.94 7.46 -16.09
CA LEU A 221 -3.59 8.10 -17.36
C LEU A 221 -2.78 9.37 -17.16
N GLU A 222 -3.12 10.22 -16.19
CA GLU A 222 -2.34 11.42 -15.86
C GLU A 222 -0.89 11.05 -15.47
N LEU A 223 -0.73 10.06 -14.58
CA LEU A 223 0.58 9.58 -14.13
C LEU A 223 1.41 9.01 -15.29
N MET A 224 0.79 8.16 -16.13
CA MET A 224 1.47 7.55 -17.27
C MET A 224 1.83 8.58 -18.35
N ASN A 225 0.98 9.57 -18.60
CA ASN A 225 1.30 10.68 -19.50
C ASN A 225 2.47 11.51 -18.95
N GLN A 226 2.47 11.85 -17.66
CA GLN A 226 3.58 12.56 -17.01
C GLN A 226 4.91 11.80 -17.17
N ALA A 227 4.90 10.48 -16.93
CA ALA A 227 6.05 9.62 -17.12
C ALA A 227 6.54 9.64 -18.58
N PHE A 228 5.64 9.43 -19.53
CA PHE A 228 5.94 9.43 -20.97
C PHE A 228 6.50 10.76 -21.48
N GLN A 229 6.05 11.90 -20.94
CA GLN A 229 6.67 13.18 -21.28
C GLN A 229 8.17 13.22 -20.93
N SER A 230 8.56 12.56 -19.84
CA SER A 230 9.94 12.55 -19.36
C SER A 230 10.81 11.46 -20.01
N ASN A 231 10.25 10.27 -20.24
CA ASN A 231 10.97 9.13 -20.79
C ASN A 231 10.13 8.44 -21.89
N PRO A 232 10.61 8.39 -23.15
CA PRO A 232 9.85 7.78 -24.24
C PRO A 232 9.58 6.28 -24.06
N ASP A 233 10.41 5.56 -23.29
CA ASP A 233 10.18 4.12 -23.04
C ASP A 233 8.89 3.85 -22.24
N ASP A 234 8.43 4.82 -21.44
CA ASP A 234 7.16 4.71 -20.71
C ASP A 234 5.95 4.74 -21.66
N GLY A 235 6.13 5.15 -22.92
CA GLY A 235 5.10 5.13 -23.94
C GLY A 235 4.59 3.72 -24.26
N VAL A 236 5.39 2.68 -24.04
CA VAL A 236 4.94 1.29 -24.21
C VAL A 236 3.85 0.95 -23.18
N PHE A 237 4.07 1.31 -21.91
CA PHE A 237 3.08 1.06 -20.85
C PHE A 237 1.82 1.91 -21.02
N LEU A 238 1.97 3.18 -21.41
CA LEU A 238 0.82 4.03 -21.71
C LEU A 238 0.00 3.48 -22.90
N SER A 239 0.66 3.00 -23.96
CA SER A 239 -0.03 2.38 -25.10
C SER A 239 -0.83 1.14 -24.72
N LEU A 240 -0.27 0.29 -23.85
CA LEU A 240 -0.95 -0.87 -23.29
C LEU A 240 -2.20 -0.46 -22.52
N PHE A 241 -2.07 0.54 -21.66
CA PHE A 241 -3.18 1.03 -20.86
C PHE A 241 -4.32 1.59 -21.73
N TYR A 242 -4.03 2.25 -22.86
CA TYR A 242 -5.07 2.65 -23.82
C TYR A 242 -5.85 1.47 -24.42
N CYS A 243 -5.29 0.26 -24.40
CA CYS A 243 -5.97 -0.92 -24.92
C CYS A 243 -6.73 -1.71 -23.88
N ASP A 244 -6.22 -1.82 -22.65
CA ASP A 244 -6.77 -2.73 -21.64
C ASP A 244 -7.15 -2.07 -20.31
N GLU A 245 -6.78 -0.81 -20.09
CA GLU A 245 -6.92 -0.10 -18.81
C GLU A 245 -6.40 -0.91 -17.60
N GLY A 246 -5.41 -1.79 -17.80
CA GLY A 246 -4.88 -2.70 -16.77
C GLY A 246 -5.72 -3.95 -16.50
N GLU A 247 -6.78 -4.20 -17.28
CA GLU A 247 -7.53 -5.45 -17.24
C GLU A 247 -6.94 -6.48 -18.21
N TYR A 248 -5.89 -7.17 -17.75
CA TYR A 248 -5.26 -8.23 -18.53
C TYR A 248 -6.20 -9.42 -18.73
N GLY A 249 -6.51 -9.73 -19.99
CA GLY A 249 -7.35 -10.86 -20.34
C GLY A 249 -7.19 -11.24 -21.81
N ASP A 250 -7.40 -12.52 -22.11
CA ASP A 250 -7.25 -13.02 -23.47
C ASP A 250 -8.39 -12.50 -24.37
N HIS A 251 -8.04 -12.10 -25.60
CA HIS A 251 -8.96 -11.78 -26.70
C HIS A 251 -9.89 -10.55 -26.51
N LYS A 252 -9.50 -9.54 -25.72
CA LYS A 252 -10.18 -8.23 -25.77
C LYS A 252 -9.62 -7.37 -26.91
N ALA A 253 -10.51 -6.80 -27.71
CA ALA A 253 -10.13 -5.77 -28.67
C ALA A 253 -9.63 -4.53 -27.92
N CYS A 254 -8.60 -3.87 -28.46
CA CYS A 254 -8.06 -2.65 -27.87
C CYS A 254 -9.16 -1.57 -27.75
N ILE A 255 -9.26 -0.96 -26.56
CA ILE A 255 -10.24 0.09 -26.26
C ILE A 255 -10.00 1.34 -27.13
N ASP A 256 -8.76 1.84 -27.18
CA ASP A 256 -8.38 3.01 -27.97
C ASP A 256 -7.14 2.72 -28.83
N PRO A 257 -7.32 2.00 -29.97
CA PRO A 257 -6.21 1.62 -30.84
C PRO A 257 -5.50 2.81 -31.47
N GLN A 258 -6.22 3.91 -31.69
CA GLN A 258 -5.64 5.13 -32.25
C GLN A 258 -4.65 5.76 -31.27
N LYS A 259 -5.03 5.96 -29.99
CA LYS A 259 -4.11 6.50 -28.99
C LYS A 259 -2.97 5.55 -28.67
N SER A 260 -3.23 4.23 -28.63
CA SER A 260 -2.17 3.24 -28.45
C SER A 260 -1.11 3.37 -29.55
N MET A 261 -1.51 3.36 -30.83
CA MET A 261 -0.58 3.47 -31.95
C MET A 261 0.14 4.82 -31.99
N ALA A 262 -0.58 5.93 -31.82
CA ALA A 262 0.04 7.26 -31.81
C ALA A 262 1.07 7.41 -30.69
N THR A 263 0.82 6.81 -29.51
CA THR A 263 1.76 6.82 -28.39
C THR A 263 3.02 6.02 -28.72
N LEU A 264 2.87 4.83 -29.32
CA LEU A 264 3.99 4.00 -29.73
C LEU A 264 4.84 4.67 -30.82
N GLU A 265 4.20 5.26 -31.82
CA GLU A 265 4.89 5.99 -32.90
C GLU A 265 5.65 7.19 -32.31
N SER A 266 5.02 7.98 -31.43
CA SER A 266 5.68 9.09 -30.74
C SER A 266 6.87 8.63 -29.90
N ALA A 267 6.72 7.54 -29.13
CA ALA A 267 7.79 6.95 -28.34
C ALA A 267 8.98 6.51 -29.21
N ALA A 268 8.70 5.82 -30.32
CA ALA A 268 9.71 5.34 -31.25
C ALA A 268 10.43 6.50 -31.98
N LEU A 269 9.70 7.54 -32.40
CA LEU A 269 10.29 8.77 -32.97
C LEU A 269 11.19 9.51 -31.96
N ARG A 270 10.89 9.39 -30.67
CA ARG A 270 11.72 9.92 -29.56
C ARG A 270 12.84 8.98 -29.15
N GLY A 271 13.06 7.88 -29.88
CA GLY A 271 14.20 6.98 -29.70
C GLY A 271 13.93 5.74 -28.84
N SER A 272 12.68 5.46 -28.45
CA SER A 272 12.37 4.23 -27.72
C SER A 272 12.51 3.01 -28.62
N THR A 273 13.51 2.17 -28.33
CA THR A 273 13.65 0.89 -29.04
C THR A 273 12.56 -0.10 -28.61
N HIS A 274 12.12 -0.03 -27.36
CA HIS A 274 11.00 -0.84 -26.87
C HIS A 274 9.69 -0.53 -27.62
N ALA A 275 9.48 0.73 -28.00
CA ALA A 275 8.34 1.10 -28.84
C ALA A 275 8.44 0.52 -30.26
N PHE A 276 9.63 0.51 -30.88
CA PHE A 276 9.82 -0.17 -32.17
C PHE A 276 9.53 -1.67 -32.10
N LEU A 277 9.99 -2.35 -31.03
CA LEU A 277 9.66 -3.76 -30.81
C LEU A 277 8.14 -3.95 -30.69
N ARG A 278 7.48 -3.11 -29.89
CA ARG A 278 6.05 -3.22 -29.66
C ARG A 278 5.22 -2.91 -30.91
N LEU A 279 5.62 -1.93 -31.73
CA LEU A 279 5.00 -1.69 -33.04
C LEU A 279 5.13 -2.93 -33.94
N GLY A 280 6.30 -3.58 -33.94
CA GLY A 280 6.51 -4.84 -34.63
C GLY A 280 5.54 -5.93 -34.17
N ASP A 281 5.41 -6.12 -32.86
CA ASP A 281 4.50 -7.12 -32.27
C ASP A 281 3.03 -6.86 -32.65
N VAL A 282 2.64 -5.58 -32.62
CA VAL A 282 1.28 -5.16 -32.99
C VAL A 282 0.99 -5.45 -34.47
N TYR A 283 1.89 -5.08 -35.37
CA TYR A 283 1.73 -5.34 -36.80
C TYR A 283 1.88 -6.84 -37.16
N GLU A 284 2.67 -7.61 -36.42
CA GLU A 284 2.78 -9.06 -36.65
C GLU A 284 1.52 -9.81 -36.22
N ALA A 285 1.00 -9.48 -35.03
CA ALA A 285 -0.13 -10.19 -34.44
C ALA A 285 -1.49 -9.67 -34.92
N GLY A 286 -1.57 -8.40 -35.35
CA GLY A 286 -2.82 -7.77 -35.73
C GLY A 286 -3.76 -7.50 -34.55
N THR A 287 -3.21 -7.32 -33.34
CA THR A 287 -3.97 -7.26 -32.07
C THR A 287 -4.59 -5.89 -31.78
N VAL A 288 -3.96 -4.81 -32.25
CA VAL A 288 -4.42 -3.42 -32.04
C VAL A 288 -4.89 -2.80 -33.36
N VAL A 289 -4.19 -3.09 -34.45
CA VAL A 289 -4.53 -2.73 -35.84
C VAL A 289 -4.41 -3.97 -36.72
N ALA A 290 -4.85 -3.89 -37.98
CA ALA A 290 -4.72 -5.02 -38.91
C ALA A 290 -3.25 -5.44 -39.07
N ALA A 291 -3.01 -6.75 -39.23
CA ALA A 291 -1.66 -7.27 -39.40
C ALA A 291 -1.00 -6.77 -40.70
N ASP A 292 0.27 -6.41 -40.61
CA ASP A 292 1.12 -5.94 -41.70
C ASP A 292 2.53 -6.50 -41.48
N LEU A 293 2.77 -7.73 -41.95
CA LEU A 293 4.05 -8.43 -41.75
C LEU A 293 5.25 -7.68 -42.33
N PRO A 294 5.18 -7.07 -43.53
CA PRO A 294 6.26 -6.24 -44.04
C PRO A 294 6.58 -5.04 -43.13
N ARG A 295 5.57 -4.36 -42.59
CA ARG A 295 5.79 -3.25 -41.65
C ARG A 295 6.30 -3.72 -40.29
N ALA A 296 5.83 -4.88 -39.80
CA ALA A 296 6.38 -5.52 -38.61
C ALA A 296 7.88 -5.79 -38.76
N MET A 297 8.29 -6.33 -39.92
CA MET A 297 9.71 -6.52 -40.28
C MET A 297 10.49 -5.20 -40.24
N ALA A 298 9.94 -4.12 -40.80
CA ALA A 298 10.57 -2.79 -40.75
C ALA A 298 10.77 -2.31 -39.31
N CYS A 299 9.77 -2.48 -38.44
CA CYS A 299 9.85 -2.12 -37.03
C CYS A 299 10.88 -2.93 -36.25
N TYR A 300 10.93 -4.26 -36.43
CA TYR A 300 11.93 -5.09 -35.78
C TYR A 300 13.36 -4.80 -36.26
N ARG A 301 13.53 -4.37 -37.51
CA ARG A 301 14.83 -3.92 -38.02
C ARG A 301 15.28 -2.64 -37.31
N GLU A 302 14.41 -1.66 -37.14
CA GLU A 302 14.72 -0.46 -36.35
C GLU A 302 15.09 -0.83 -34.92
N ALA A 303 14.35 -1.77 -34.32
CA ALA A 303 14.69 -2.29 -33.00
C ALA A 303 16.05 -3.01 -32.92
N SER A 304 16.48 -3.63 -34.02
CA SER A 304 17.75 -4.38 -34.13
C SER A 304 18.99 -3.50 -34.24
N LYS A 305 18.82 -2.17 -34.39
CA LYS A 305 19.95 -1.23 -34.45
C LYS A 305 20.61 -0.99 -33.09
N THR A 306 20.01 -1.50 -32.01
CA THR A 306 20.56 -1.43 -30.65
C THR A 306 20.86 -2.84 -30.11
N GLU A 307 21.40 -2.95 -28.91
CA GLU A 307 21.82 -4.23 -28.30
C GLU A 307 20.65 -5.15 -27.88
N LEU A 308 19.40 -4.78 -28.19
CA LEU A 308 18.21 -5.57 -27.89
C LEU A 308 18.11 -6.83 -28.76
N LYS A 309 18.44 -7.98 -28.17
CA LYS A 309 18.44 -9.31 -28.84
C LYS A 309 17.08 -9.73 -29.43
N SER A 310 15.97 -9.18 -28.93
CA SER A 310 14.61 -9.51 -29.39
C SER A 310 14.33 -9.05 -30.82
N GLY A 311 14.92 -7.93 -31.26
CA GLY A 311 14.75 -7.42 -32.62
C GLY A 311 15.30 -8.40 -33.67
N PRO A 312 16.58 -8.79 -33.59
CA PRO A 312 17.18 -9.72 -34.54
C PRO A 312 16.46 -11.08 -34.60
N ALA A 313 16.04 -11.60 -33.44
CA ALA A 313 15.30 -12.86 -33.36
C ALA A 313 13.93 -12.78 -34.07
N ALA A 314 13.24 -11.64 -33.96
CA ALA A 314 11.98 -11.42 -34.65
C ALA A 314 12.16 -11.26 -36.17
N VAL A 315 13.22 -10.57 -36.61
CA VAL A 315 13.60 -10.46 -38.04
C VAL A 315 13.88 -11.84 -38.64
N GLU A 316 14.68 -12.67 -37.96
CA GLU A 316 14.98 -14.03 -38.40
C GLU A 316 13.71 -14.89 -38.50
N ARG A 317 12.86 -14.84 -37.47
CA ARG A 317 11.56 -15.54 -37.44
C ARG A 317 10.68 -15.16 -38.63
N LEU A 318 10.51 -13.86 -38.90
CA LEU A 318 9.69 -13.40 -40.02
C LEU A 318 10.29 -13.77 -41.38
N SER A 319 11.62 -13.71 -41.51
CA SER A 319 12.32 -14.11 -42.74
C SER A 319 12.13 -15.60 -43.03
N ALA A 320 12.21 -16.45 -42.01
CA ALA A 320 11.96 -17.89 -42.12
C ALA A 320 10.50 -18.22 -42.51
N ARG A 321 9.56 -17.32 -42.19
CA ARG A 321 8.15 -17.41 -42.64
C ARG A 321 7.92 -16.88 -44.07
N GLY A 322 8.99 -16.47 -44.77
CA GLY A 322 8.92 -15.97 -46.14
C GLY A 322 8.55 -14.49 -46.26
N VAL A 323 8.55 -13.73 -45.15
CA VAL A 323 8.37 -12.27 -45.20
C VAL A 323 9.63 -11.65 -45.78
N VAL A 324 9.53 -11.10 -46.99
CA VAL A 324 10.64 -10.46 -47.67
C VAL A 324 10.84 -9.05 -47.11
N MET A 325 12.09 -8.70 -46.85
CA MET A 325 12.45 -7.33 -46.45
C MET A 325 12.30 -6.38 -47.64
N ASP A 326 11.48 -5.34 -47.45
CA ASP A 326 11.30 -4.24 -48.40
C ASP A 326 11.79 -2.93 -47.75
N ASN A 327 12.82 -2.33 -48.36
CA ASN A 327 13.41 -1.09 -47.84
C ASN A 327 12.55 0.16 -48.11
N SER A 328 11.51 0.06 -48.94
CA SER A 328 10.55 1.14 -49.17
C SER A 328 9.50 1.25 -48.06
N ILE A 329 9.39 0.23 -47.20
CA ILE A 329 8.44 0.20 -46.09
C ILE A 329 9.15 0.70 -44.82
N GLU A 330 8.60 1.78 -44.26
CA GLU A 330 9.04 2.35 -42.98
C GLU A 330 8.15 1.82 -41.84
N CYS A 331 8.73 1.65 -40.65
CA CYS A 331 7.96 1.25 -39.47
C CYS A 331 6.87 2.29 -39.12
N ILE A 332 7.25 3.57 -39.16
CA ILE A 332 6.39 4.72 -38.90
C ILE A 332 6.33 5.49 -40.21
N GLY A 333 5.15 5.55 -40.83
CA GLY A 333 5.01 6.23 -42.12
C GLY A 333 5.03 7.76 -41.98
N ALA A 334 5.35 8.46 -43.08
CA ALA A 334 5.43 9.93 -43.15
C ALA A 334 4.13 10.72 -42.83
N GLY A 335 3.04 10.04 -42.41
CA GLY A 335 1.77 10.64 -42.03
C GLY A 335 1.49 10.74 -40.53
N GLY A 336 2.39 10.26 -39.65
CA GLY A 336 2.22 10.22 -38.19
C GLY A 336 2.45 11.55 -37.44
N THR A 337 2.62 12.66 -38.16
CA THR A 337 2.82 14.00 -37.59
C THR A 337 1.57 14.86 -37.79
N GLN A 338 0.52 14.60 -37.02
CA GLN A 338 -0.57 15.56 -36.76
C GLN A 338 -0.97 15.53 -35.30
#